data_AF-A0A2K0SX29-F1
#
_entry.id   AF-A0A2K0SX29-F1
#
_cell.length_a   1.000
_cell.length_b   1.000
_cell.length_c   1.000
_cell.angle_alpha   90.00
_cell.angle_beta   90.00
_cell.angle_gamma   90.00
#
_symmetry.space_group_name_H-M   'P 1'
#
loop_
_entity.id
_entity.type
_entity.pdbx_description
1 polymer ?
#
loop_
_entity_poly.entity_id
_entity_poly.type
_entity_poly.pdbx_seq_one_letter_code
_entity_poly.pdbx_strand_id
1 'polypeptide(L)'
;MAKSKLGITSESRALCNSLLEKNQPVPENSLFREESFESACQKIRNRNEERVIQDISRLIVPSAESLATLGAIHLEDLVESVNEGWNNSIPLTGTRPQPDYSVGFRREAFTDDQLAKLSPFIGDFIAGDLSFSMATYYMYFPFLACEVKCSATALDVADRQNAHTMALAARGIVELFRLVKREDEINR
;
A
#
# COMPACT_ATOMS: atom_id res chain seq x y z
N MET A 1 -19.57 -11.33 -1.93
CA MET A 1 -19.96 -10.06 -1.28
C MET A 1 -21.22 -9.52 -1.95
N ALA A 2 -22.21 -9.06 -1.18
CA ALA A 2 -23.36 -8.36 -1.74
C ALA A 2 -22.90 -7.00 -2.30
N LYS A 3 -23.41 -6.58 -3.46
CA LYS A 3 -23.11 -5.25 -4.00
C LYS A 3 -23.72 -4.19 -3.09
N SER A 4 -22.94 -3.19 -2.68
CA SER A 4 -23.52 -1.99 -2.04
C SER A 4 -24.50 -1.31 -3.01
N LYS A 5 -25.61 -0.81 -2.48
CA LYS A 5 -26.58 -0.02 -3.25
C LYS A 5 -26.03 1.36 -3.65
N LEU A 6 -25.11 1.93 -2.88
CA LEU A 6 -24.56 3.26 -3.15
C LEU A 6 -23.36 3.18 -4.12
N GLY A 7 -22.58 2.10 -4.06
CA GLY A 7 -21.46 1.85 -4.98
C GLY A 7 -20.34 2.90 -4.89
N ILE A 8 -19.44 2.94 -5.89
CA ILE A 8 -18.41 3.98 -5.99
C ILE A 8 -19.00 5.29 -6.52
N THR A 9 -18.39 6.41 -6.14
CA THR A 9 -18.84 7.74 -6.58
C THR A 9 -18.57 7.96 -8.07
N SER A 10 -19.27 8.91 -8.68
CA SER A 10 -19.02 9.36 -10.05
C SER A 10 -17.59 9.87 -10.22
N GLU A 11 -17.08 10.58 -9.22
CA GLU A 11 -15.74 11.17 -9.19
C GLU A 11 -14.67 10.08 -9.14
N SER A 12 -14.82 9.09 -8.25
CA SER A 12 -13.90 7.95 -8.19
C SER A 12 -13.91 7.14 -9.49
N ARG A 13 -15.09 6.91 -10.07
CA ARG A 13 -15.21 6.23 -11.37
C ARG A 13 -14.52 7.01 -12.48
N ALA A 14 -14.76 8.32 -12.55
CA ALA A 14 -14.14 9.19 -13.54
C ALA A 14 -12.61 9.22 -13.39
N LEU A 15 -12.11 9.27 -12.15
CA LEU A 15 -10.68 9.19 -11.86
C LEU A 15 -10.10 7.85 -12.34
N CYS A 16 -10.72 6.71 -12.00
CA CYS A 16 -10.25 5.39 -12.45
C CYS A 16 -10.24 5.28 -13.98
N ASN A 17 -11.29 5.73 -14.66
CA ASN A 17 -11.35 5.72 -16.12
C ASN A 17 -10.26 6.63 -16.71
N SER A 18 -10.06 7.83 -16.15
CA SER A 18 -9.00 8.73 -16.58
C SER A 18 -7.62 8.11 -16.41
N LEU A 19 -7.35 7.44 -15.29
CA LEU A 19 -6.07 6.75 -15.06
C LEU A 19 -5.86 5.59 -16.03
N LEU A 20 -6.93 4.85 -16.36
CA LEU A 20 -6.90 3.72 -17.28
C LEU A 20 -6.67 4.15 -18.73
N GLU A 21 -7.32 5.22 -19.17
CA GLU A 21 -7.30 5.69 -20.56
C GLU A 21 -6.12 6.62 -20.86
N LYS A 22 -5.55 7.26 -19.83
CA LYS A 22 -4.43 8.19 -20.00
C LYS A 22 -3.18 7.42 -20.45
N ASN A 23 -2.72 7.73 -21.66
CA ASN A 23 -1.44 7.26 -22.17
C ASN A 23 -0.31 7.61 -21.19
N GLN A 24 0.37 6.58 -20.69
CA GLN A 24 1.58 6.73 -19.88
C GLN A 24 2.80 6.50 -20.78
N PRO A 25 3.79 7.41 -20.78
CA PRO A 25 5.04 7.15 -21.48
C PRO A 25 5.76 5.96 -20.84
N VAL A 26 6.37 5.13 -21.67
CA VAL A 26 7.28 4.09 -21.16
C VAL A 26 8.50 4.78 -20.55
N PRO A 27 8.87 4.49 -19.30
CA PRO A 27 10.04 5.13 -18.68
C PRO A 27 11.31 4.88 -19.49
N GLU A 28 12.14 5.93 -19.64
CA GLU A 28 13.44 5.81 -20.28
C GLU A 28 14.33 4.80 -19.54
N ASN A 29 15.16 4.07 -20.26
CA ASN A 29 16.05 3.05 -19.69
C ASN A 29 15.34 1.90 -18.92
N SER A 30 14.04 1.69 -19.12
CA SER A 30 13.28 0.59 -18.49
C SER A 30 13.29 -0.73 -19.28
N LEU A 31 13.03 -1.85 -18.59
CA LEU A 31 12.74 -3.17 -19.20
C LEU A 31 11.37 -3.23 -19.90
N PHE A 32 10.55 -2.18 -19.78
CA PHE A 32 9.24 -2.09 -20.45
C PHE A 32 9.29 -1.48 -21.86
N ARG A 33 10.48 -1.19 -22.40
CA ARG A 33 10.61 -0.77 -23.80
C ARG A 33 10.31 -1.95 -24.72
N GLU A 34 9.65 -1.66 -25.84
CA GLU A 34 9.20 -2.69 -26.80
C GLU A 34 10.34 -3.64 -27.24
N GLU A 35 11.52 -3.06 -27.51
CA GLU A 35 12.74 -3.78 -27.91
C GLU A 35 13.31 -4.73 -26.84
N SER A 36 13.06 -4.47 -25.55
CA SER A 36 13.66 -5.21 -24.43
C SER A 36 12.64 -6.04 -23.66
N PHE A 37 11.35 -5.75 -23.80
CA PHE A 37 10.26 -6.33 -23.02
C PHE A 37 10.18 -7.84 -23.16
N GLU A 38 10.20 -8.36 -24.39
CA GLU A 38 10.13 -9.81 -24.61
C GLU A 38 11.32 -10.53 -23.97
N SER A 39 12.53 -9.98 -24.12
CA SER A 39 13.74 -10.53 -23.49
C SER A 39 13.65 -10.51 -21.96
N ALA A 40 13.11 -9.42 -21.39
CA ALA A 40 12.88 -9.32 -19.96
C ALA A 40 11.89 -10.39 -19.47
N CYS A 41 10.74 -10.55 -20.15
CA CYS A 41 9.75 -11.59 -19.86
C CYS A 41 10.35 -13.00 -19.92
N GLN A 42 11.18 -13.29 -20.94
CA GLN A 42 11.85 -14.58 -21.06
C GLN A 42 12.82 -14.86 -19.90
N LYS A 43 13.55 -13.84 -19.43
CA LYS A 43 14.51 -13.98 -18.32
C LYS A 43 13.84 -14.25 -16.97
N ILE A 44 12.67 -13.64 -16.73
CA ILE A 44 11.90 -13.82 -15.49
C ILE A 44 10.96 -15.04 -15.54
N ARG A 45 10.76 -15.65 -16.71
CA ARG A 45 9.91 -16.84 -16.86
C ARG A 45 10.40 -17.97 -15.95
N ASN A 46 9.49 -18.54 -15.17
CA ASN A 46 9.74 -19.62 -14.21
C ASN A 46 10.82 -19.28 -13.15
N ARG A 47 11.00 -18.00 -12.84
CA ARG A 47 11.81 -17.56 -11.70
C ARG A 47 10.96 -17.45 -10.43
N ASN A 48 11.65 -17.41 -9.29
CA ASN A 48 11.05 -17.28 -7.97
C ASN A 48 10.56 -15.85 -7.69
N GLU A 49 9.81 -15.71 -6.59
CA GLU A 49 9.22 -14.44 -6.13
C GLU A 49 10.29 -13.37 -5.92
N GLU A 50 11.42 -13.73 -5.29
CA GLU A 50 12.50 -12.79 -5.02
C GLU A 50 13.09 -12.19 -6.29
N ARG A 51 13.22 -13.00 -7.36
CA ARG A 51 13.73 -12.50 -8.65
C ARG A 51 12.75 -11.53 -9.30
N VAL A 52 11.45 -11.82 -9.24
CA VAL A 52 10.42 -10.94 -9.79
C VAL A 52 10.35 -9.64 -8.99
N ILE A 53 10.42 -9.71 -7.66
CA ILE A 53 10.44 -8.54 -6.79
C ILE A 53 11.62 -7.63 -7.12
N GLN A 54 12.82 -8.21 -7.24
CA GLN A 54 14.03 -7.45 -7.51
C GLN A 54 14.04 -6.81 -8.89
N ASP A 55 13.67 -7.55 -9.94
CA ASP A 55 13.83 -7.09 -11.31
C ASP A 55 12.64 -6.29 -11.85
N ILE A 56 11.43 -6.54 -11.35
CA ILE A 56 10.18 -6.04 -11.95
C ILE A 56 9.43 -5.10 -11.02
N SER A 57 9.34 -5.39 -9.72
CA SER A 57 8.44 -4.63 -8.83
C SER A 57 8.71 -3.14 -8.85
N ARG A 58 9.98 -2.70 -8.85
CA ARG A 58 10.34 -1.27 -8.87
C ARG A 58 10.12 -0.57 -10.21
N LEU A 59 9.90 -1.33 -11.28
CA LEU A 59 9.50 -0.76 -12.58
C LEU A 59 7.99 -0.47 -12.63
N ILE A 60 7.19 -1.22 -11.86
CA ILE A 60 5.72 -1.06 -11.77
C ILE A 60 5.35 -0.12 -10.62
N VAL A 61 6.00 -0.31 -9.47
CA VAL A 61 5.79 0.42 -8.23
C VAL A 61 7.14 1.03 -7.81
N PRO A 62 7.47 2.22 -8.32
CA PRO A 62 8.70 2.92 -7.97
C PRO A 62 8.83 3.14 -6.46
N SER A 63 10.06 3.18 -5.97
CA SER A 63 10.34 3.53 -4.58
C SER A 63 10.04 5.01 -4.33
N ALA A 64 9.06 5.28 -3.49
CA ALA A 64 8.76 6.61 -2.96
C ALA A 64 9.98 7.25 -2.28
N GLU A 65 10.74 6.50 -1.47
CA GLU A 65 11.93 7.02 -0.78
C GLU A 65 13.10 7.30 -1.73
N SER A 66 13.31 6.42 -2.73
CA SER A 66 14.31 6.68 -3.77
C SER A 66 13.93 7.88 -4.61
N LEU A 67 12.65 8.01 -4.98
CA LEU A 67 12.15 9.18 -5.71
C LEU A 67 12.29 10.47 -4.90
N ALA A 68 11.96 10.44 -3.60
CA ALA A 68 12.17 11.57 -2.69
C ALA A 68 13.64 11.99 -2.66
N THR A 69 14.56 11.02 -2.51
CA THR A 69 16.01 11.24 -2.57
C THR A 69 16.46 11.88 -3.89
N LEU A 70 15.80 11.53 -4.99
CA LEU A 70 16.06 12.07 -6.33
C LEU A 70 15.36 13.41 -6.61
N GLY A 71 14.71 14.01 -5.61
CA GLY A 71 14.14 15.36 -5.69
C GLY A 71 12.62 15.41 -5.81
N ALA A 72 11.90 14.28 -5.72
CA ALA A 72 10.45 14.27 -5.60
C ALA A 72 10.03 14.62 -4.15
N ILE A 73 10.25 15.87 -3.75
CA ILE A 73 10.09 16.35 -2.35
C ILE A 73 8.72 16.06 -1.73
N HIS A 74 7.66 15.95 -2.55
CA HIS A 74 6.31 15.63 -2.09
C HIS A 74 6.16 14.19 -1.57
N LEU A 75 7.19 13.34 -1.73
CA LEU A 75 7.23 11.97 -1.23
C LEU A 75 8.09 11.84 0.03
N GLU A 76 8.71 12.92 0.53
CA GLU A 76 9.56 12.89 1.74
C GLU A 76 8.82 12.44 2.99
N ASP A 77 7.50 12.67 3.04
CA ASP A 77 6.61 12.26 4.12
C ASP A 77 6.23 10.76 4.08
N LEU A 78 6.67 10.04 3.05
CA LEU A 78 6.35 8.62 2.87
C LEU A 78 7.47 7.74 3.40
N VAL A 79 7.10 6.55 3.85
CA VAL A 79 8.05 5.50 4.24
C VAL A 79 7.65 4.18 3.62
N GLU A 80 8.65 3.36 3.36
CA GLU A 80 8.50 2.05 2.75
C GLU A 80 8.74 0.94 3.76
N SER A 81 8.07 -0.18 3.57
CA SER A 81 8.43 -1.44 4.21
C SER A 81 8.51 -2.53 3.15
N VAL A 82 9.52 -3.40 3.25
CA VAL A 82 9.79 -4.48 2.30
C VAL A 82 9.81 -5.80 3.05
N ASN A 83 8.79 -6.64 2.84
CA ASN A 83 8.68 -7.94 3.48
C ASN A 83 8.80 -7.89 5.02
N GLU A 84 8.43 -6.78 5.65
CA GLU A 84 8.24 -6.74 7.10
C GLU A 84 6.76 -6.83 7.38
N GLY A 85 6.42 -7.65 8.36
CA GLY A 85 5.02 -7.74 8.72
C GLY A 85 4.58 -6.63 9.65
N TRP A 86 3.27 -6.41 9.61
CA TRP A 86 2.62 -5.30 10.26
C TRP A 86 2.38 -5.61 11.74
N ASN A 87 3.47 -5.63 12.51
CA ASN A 87 3.49 -6.00 13.94
C ASN A 87 2.73 -5.02 14.84
N ASN A 88 2.57 -3.78 14.40
CA ASN A 88 1.91 -2.74 15.17
C ASN A 88 0.43 -2.61 14.78
N SER A 89 -0.04 -3.42 13.84
CA SER A 89 -1.45 -3.45 13.45
C SER A 89 -2.25 -4.40 14.32
N ILE A 90 -3.46 -3.97 14.68
CA ILE A 90 -4.47 -4.89 15.21
C ILE A 90 -4.83 -5.88 14.09
N PRO A 91 -4.74 -7.20 14.28
CA PRO A 91 -5.10 -8.15 13.24
C PRO A 91 -6.60 -8.11 12.88
N LEU A 92 -6.97 -8.42 11.64
CA LEU A 92 -8.37 -8.68 11.26
C LEU A 92 -8.74 -10.16 11.47
N THR A 93 -7.77 -11.05 11.24
CA THR A 93 -7.86 -12.50 11.43
C THR A 93 -6.64 -12.99 12.21
N GLY A 94 -6.52 -14.27 12.55
CA GLY A 94 -5.35 -14.76 13.29
C GLY A 94 -4.00 -14.55 12.58
N THR A 95 -3.98 -14.34 11.26
CA THR A 95 -2.75 -14.10 10.50
C THR A 95 -2.43 -12.60 10.48
N ARG A 96 -1.16 -12.26 10.69
CA ARG A 96 -0.65 -10.88 10.55
C ARG A 96 -0.21 -10.63 9.09
N PRO A 97 -0.57 -9.50 8.47
CA PRO A 97 -0.04 -9.12 7.16
C PRO A 97 1.48 -9.00 7.12
N GLN A 98 2.07 -9.36 5.97
CA GLN A 98 3.48 -9.15 5.66
C GLN A 98 3.64 -8.96 4.14
N PRO A 99 3.33 -7.75 3.64
CA PRO A 99 3.42 -7.45 2.21
C PRO A 99 4.85 -7.50 1.71
N ASP A 100 5.05 -7.97 0.48
CA ASP A 100 6.37 -7.90 -0.18
C ASP A 100 6.84 -6.45 -0.31
N TYR A 101 5.91 -5.52 -0.47
CA TYR A 101 6.16 -4.08 -0.42
C TYR A 101 4.94 -3.32 0.12
N SER A 102 5.17 -2.29 0.93
CA SER A 102 4.11 -1.38 1.37
C SER A 102 4.60 0.04 1.56
N VAL A 103 3.67 0.99 1.48
CA VAL A 103 3.91 2.42 1.67
C VAL A 103 2.86 3.00 2.61
N GLY A 104 3.34 3.83 3.52
CA GLY A 104 2.54 4.68 4.39
C GLY A 104 3.25 5.98 4.68
N PHE A 105 2.77 6.69 5.68
CA PHE A 105 3.38 7.92 6.16
C PHE A 105 4.41 7.64 7.25
N ARG A 106 5.53 8.35 7.23
CA ARG A 106 6.43 8.39 8.39
C ARG A 106 5.82 9.25 9.50
N ARG A 107 6.37 9.16 10.71
CA ARG A 107 5.91 9.95 11.84
C ARG A 107 6.01 11.46 11.56
N GLU A 108 7.06 11.87 10.87
CA GLU A 108 7.40 13.26 10.56
C GLU A 108 6.44 13.89 9.54
N ALA A 109 5.60 13.10 8.88
CA ALA A 109 4.50 13.59 8.05
C ALA A 109 3.42 14.33 8.86
N PHE A 110 3.45 14.21 10.17
CA PHE A 110 2.47 14.79 11.08
C PHE A 110 3.12 15.84 11.98
N THR A 111 2.42 16.95 12.19
CA THR A 111 2.84 17.96 13.17
C THR A 111 2.73 17.41 14.60
N ASP A 112 3.46 18.02 15.53
CA ASP A 112 3.36 17.64 16.95
C ASP A 112 1.91 17.70 17.48
N ASP A 113 1.13 18.69 17.03
CA ASP A 113 -0.29 18.83 17.36
C ASP A 113 -1.14 17.67 16.79
N GLN A 114 -0.85 17.22 15.57
CA GLN A 114 -1.52 16.08 14.96
C GLN A 114 -1.14 14.78 15.69
N LEU A 115 0.14 14.59 16.01
CA LEU A 115 0.62 13.44 16.78
C LEU A 115 0.02 13.40 18.19
N ALA A 116 -0.09 14.55 18.86
CA ALA A 116 -0.74 14.65 20.16
C ALA A 116 -2.21 14.23 20.10
N LYS A 117 -2.92 14.62 19.03
CA LYS A 117 -4.31 14.19 18.79
C LYS A 117 -4.41 12.71 18.45
N LEU A 118 -3.44 12.15 17.72
CA LEU A 118 -3.42 10.73 17.34
C LEU A 118 -2.98 9.79 18.48
N SER A 119 -2.18 10.29 19.42
CA SER A 119 -1.52 9.50 20.46
C SER A 119 -2.49 8.58 21.23
N PRO A 120 -3.68 9.01 21.68
CA PRO A 120 -4.62 8.13 22.39
C PRO A 120 -5.13 6.95 21.55
N PHE A 121 -5.08 7.04 20.22
CA PHE A 121 -5.63 6.03 19.29
C PHE A 121 -4.56 5.10 18.74
N ILE A 122 -3.31 5.55 18.77
CA ILE A 122 -2.16 4.76 18.38
C ILE A 122 -1.72 3.85 19.53
N GLY A 123 -1.88 4.30 20.78
CA GLY A 123 -1.36 3.60 21.95
C GLY A 123 0.14 3.79 22.13
N ASP A 124 0.70 3.15 23.14
CA ASP A 124 2.15 3.08 23.34
C ASP A 124 2.73 1.89 22.58
N PHE A 125 2.94 2.08 21.28
CA PHE A 125 3.48 1.05 20.41
C PHE A 125 4.91 0.62 20.80
N ILE A 126 5.63 1.44 21.58
CA ILE A 126 6.95 1.09 22.13
C ILE A 126 6.79 0.10 23.27
N ALA A 127 5.73 0.24 24.08
CA ALA A 127 5.34 -0.74 25.10
C ALA A 127 4.65 -1.99 24.52
N GLY A 128 4.44 -2.05 23.20
CA GLY A 128 3.87 -3.20 22.50
C GLY A 128 2.38 -3.08 22.19
N ASP A 129 1.77 -1.92 22.37
CA ASP A 129 0.38 -1.70 21.98
C ASP A 129 0.18 -1.86 20.47
N LEU A 130 -0.97 -2.40 20.09
CA LEU A 130 -1.41 -2.52 18.70
C LEU A 130 -2.33 -1.35 18.35
N SER A 131 -2.25 -0.92 17.09
CA SER A 131 -2.95 0.24 16.56
C SER A 131 -3.81 -0.12 15.35
N PHE A 132 -4.91 0.61 15.15
CA PHE A 132 -5.65 0.59 13.90
C PHE A 132 -4.95 1.37 12.77
N SER A 133 -4.01 2.24 13.12
CA SER A 133 -3.43 3.24 12.21
C SER A 133 -1.94 3.02 11.94
N MET A 134 -1.30 2.00 12.54
CA MET A 134 0.11 1.71 12.28
C MET A 134 0.31 0.30 11.72
N ALA A 135 1.16 0.20 10.71
CA ALA A 135 1.61 -1.07 10.14
C ALA A 135 2.82 -1.61 10.91
N THR A 136 3.94 -0.89 10.81
CA THR A 136 5.18 -1.14 11.55
C THR A 136 5.38 -0.02 12.57
N TYR A 137 6.42 -0.10 13.39
CA TYR A 137 6.73 0.91 14.41
C TYR A 137 7.05 2.30 13.81
N TYR A 138 7.31 2.38 12.51
CA TYR A 138 7.68 3.60 11.80
C TYR A 138 6.68 4.00 10.70
N MET A 139 5.66 3.17 10.40
CA MET A 139 4.71 3.40 9.31
C MET A 139 3.30 3.65 9.83
N TYR A 140 2.82 4.87 9.63
CA TYR A 140 1.50 5.37 9.98
C TYR A 140 0.62 5.38 8.73
N PHE A 141 -0.67 5.07 8.89
CA PHE A 141 -1.68 5.07 7.84
C PHE A 141 -1.18 4.47 6.51
N PRO A 142 -0.85 3.16 6.48
CA PRO A 142 -0.45 2.50 5.24
C PRO A 142 -1.56 2.64 4.20
N PHE A 143 -1.20 2.92 2.96
CA PHE A 143 -2.17 3.12 1.87
C PHE A 143 -1.82 2.32 0.61
N LEU A 144 -0.66 1.67 0.57
CA LEU A 144 -0.25 0.77 -0.50
C LEU A 144 0.31 -0.52 0.10
N ALA A 145 -0.09 -1.64 -0.48
CA ALA A 145 0.51 -2.95 -0.26
C ALA A 145 0.61 -3.68 -1.59
N CYS A 146 1.67 -4.44 -1.77
CA CYS A 146 1.94 -5.23 -2.96
C CYS A 146 2.40 -6.63 -2.54
N GLU A 147 1.95 -7.61 -3.31
CA GLU A 147 2.25 -9.03 -3.12
C GLU A 147 2.66 -9.58 -4.49
N VAL A 148 3.73 -10.35 -4.52
CA VAL A 148 4.24 -11.07 -5.67
C VAL A 148 4.16 -12.55 -5.36
N LYS A 149 3.60 -13.32 -6.28
CA LYS A 149 3.47 -14.77 -6.14
C LYS A 149 3.84 -15.44 -7.47
N CYS A 150 4.60 -16.54 -7.44
CA CYS A 150 5.19 -17.16 -8.65
C CYS A 150 4.77 -18.63 -8.88
N SER A 151 3.47 -18.93 -8.81
CA SER A 151 2.88 -20.27 -8.97
C SER A 151 1.58 -20.24 -9.79
N ALA A 152 1.05 -21.40 -10.19
CA ALA A 152 -0.16 -21.45 -11.03
C ALA A 152 -1.43 -20.89 -10.35
N THR A 153 -1.49 -20.90 -9.02
CA THR A 153 -2.58 -20.34 -8.20
C THR A 153 -2.16 -19.04 -7.50
N ALA A 154 -1.02 -18.46 -7.90
CA ALA A 154 -0.39 -17.34 -7.24
C ALA A 154 -1.24 -16.07 -7.16
N LEU A 155 -1.95 -15.75 -8.25
CA LEU A 155 -2.71 -14.50 -8.33
C LEU A 155 -3.84 -14.48 -7.30
N ASP A 156 -4.61 -15.57 -7.16
CA ASP A 156 -5.66 -15.67 -6.14
C ASP A 156 -5.10 -15.61 -4.71
N VAL A 157 -3.85 -16.03 -4.50
CA VAL A 157 -3.17 -15.91 -3.20
C VAL A 157 -2.79 -14.45 -2.95
N ALA A 158 -2.13 -13.81 -3.91
CA ALA A 158 -1.73 -12.41 -3.83
C ALA A 158 -2.94 -11.48 -3.63
N ASP A 159 -4.03 -11.72 -4.36
CA ASP A 159 -5.27 -10.94 -4.25
C ASP A 159 -5.88 -11.06 -2.85
N ARG A 160 -5.91 -12.26 -2.27
CA ARG A 160 -6.42 -12.47 -0.90
C ARG A 160 -5.53 -11.82 0.15
N GLN A 161 -4.22 -11.89 -0.02
CA GLN A 161 -3.27 -11.25 0.89
C GLN A 161 -3.38 -9.72 0.82
N ASN A 162 -3.40 -9.15 -0.38
CA ASN A 162 -3.63 -7.71 -0.58
C ASN A 162 -5.00 -7.28 -0.05
N ALA A 163 -6.06 -8.03 -0.30
CA ALA A 163 -7.39 -7.73 0.22
C ALA A 163 -7.40 -7.72 1.75
N HIS A 164 -6.73 -8.69 2.38
CA HIS A 164 -6.59 -8.72 3.83
C HIS A 164 -5.80 -7.52 4.35
N THR A 165 -4.62 -7.25 3.80
CA THR A 165 -3.77 -6.11 4.18
C THR A 165 -4.49 -4.77 4.02
N MET A 166 -5.10 -4.54 2.85
CA MET A 166 -5.78 -3.29 2.55
C MET A 166 -7.09 -3.13 3.33
N ALA A 167 -7.73 -4.21 3.77
CA ALA A 167 -8.84 -4.13 4.71
C ALA A 167 -8.41 -3.57 6.08
N LEU A 168 -7.21 -3.90 6.58
CA LEU A 168 -6.69 -3.31 7.80
C LEU A 168 -6.42 -1.81 7.62
N ALA A 169 -5.78 -1.43 6.50
CA ALA A 169 -5.54 -0.03 6.15
C ALA A 169 -6.84 0.79 6.08
N ALA A 170 -7.84 0.29 5.34
CA ALA A 170 -9.15 0.92 5.23
C ALA A 170 -9.87 1.01 6.58
N ARG A 171 -9.77 -0.03 7.42
CA ARG A 171 -10.34 -0.02 8.77
C ARG A 171 -9.74 1.09 9.63
N GLY A 172 -8.43 1.35 9.53
CA GLY A 172 -7.79 2.47 10.24
C GLY A 172 -8.44 3.82 9.95
N ILE A 173 -8.74 4.08 8.67
CA ILE A 173 -9.44 5.29 8.24
C ILE A 173 -10.88 5.30 8.78
N VAL A 174 -11.59 4.18 8.69
CA VAL A 174 -12.98 4.08 9.17
C VAL A 174 -13.07 4.35 10.67
N GLU A 175 -12.18 3.77 11.47
CA GLU A 175 -12.14 3.99 12.92
C GLU A 175 -11.81 5.45 13.26
N LEU A 176 -10.91 6.09 12.50
CA LEU A 176 -10.62 7.52 12.65
C LEU A 176 -11.87 8.39 12.41
N PHE A 177 -12.63 8.12 11.34
CA PHE A 177 -13.84 8.89 11.02
C PHE A 177 -14.96 8.66 12.05
N ARG A 178 -15.17 7.41 12.49
CA ARG A 178 -16.10 7.08 13.59
C ARG A 178 -15.76 7.82 14.87
N LEU A 179 -14.47 7.91 15.17
CA LEU A 179 -14.02 8.56 16.39
C LEU A 179 -14.37 10.05 16.45
N VAL A 180 -14.27 10.73 15.31
CA VAL A 180 -14.66 12.14 15.18
C VAL A 180 -16.13 12.32 14.82
N LYS A 181 -16.95 11.25 14.86
CA LYS A 181 -18.38 11.24 14.54
C LYS A 181 -18.71 11.74 13.14
N ARG A 182 -17.88 11.36 12.17
CA ARG A 182 -18.00 11.72 10.74
C ARG A 182 -18.08 10.48 9.84
N GLU A 183 -18.40 9.32 10.39
CA GLU A 183 -18.48 8.05 9.65
C GLU A 183 -19.46 8.10 8.46
N ASP A 184 -20.49 8.94 8.53
CA ASP A 184 -21.43 9.13 7.42
C ASP A 184 -20.76 9.70 6.15
N GLU A 185 -19.61 10.36 6.26
CA GLU A 185 -18.88 10.88 5.10
C GLU A 185 -18.24 9.77 4.25
N ILE A 186 -17.96 8.63 4.88
CA ILE A 186 -17.32 7.46 4.25
C ILE A 186 -18.26 6.26 4.14
N ASN A 187 -19.50 6.38 4.62
CA ASN A 187 -20.53 5.35 4.56
C ASN A 187 -21.12 5.25 3.15
N ARG A 188 -20.58 4.34 2.31
CA ARG A 188 -21.01 4.08 0.93
C ARG A 188 -21.07 2.58 0.64
#